data_AF-A0A913XZ07-F1
#
_entry.id   AF-A0A913XZ07-F1
#
_cell.length_a   1.000
_cell.length_b   1.000
_cell.length_c   1.000
_cell.angle_alpha   90.00
_cell.angle_beta   90.00
_cell.angle_gamma   90.00
#
_symmetry.space_group_name_H-M   'P 1'
#
loop_
_entity.id
_entity.type
_entity.pdbx_description
1 polymer ?
#
loop_
_entity_poly.entity_id
_entity_poly.type
_entity_poly.pdbx_seq_one_letter_code
_entity_poly.pdbx_strand_id
1 'polypeptide(L)'
;RPAVLTHGIWDQIRVDMGKEFYLMLFVQDLLSQYRRNTNRLPYIQTTSKQNHAAERIWVEINSRVNYPVKKALNSMVNEEIIDMDDDVTKFCVSWVSSYVCFTGTCQVIDAWNNHPILGKGIPDNLMEENKQTVSVAANILPSTTQAVNLYQQRGGTLTHWPEFGRDPLQGNAELETLRSNVFQMDIPNFDTIFHEVVNGNIEAYRNAVTRFRDLTYYYSP
;
A
#
# COMPACT_ATOMS: atom_id res chain seq x y z
N ARG A 1 -1.48 -4.90 11.06
CA ARG A 1 -0.61 -5.66 11.99
C ARG A 1 0.78 -5.02 12.15
N PRO A 2 1.59 -4.78 11.10
CA PRO A 2 2.92 -4.17 11.26
C PRO A 2 2.89 -2.84 12.01
N ALA A 3 1.98 -1.94 11.65
CA ALA A 3 1.82 -0.65 12.32
C ALA A 3 1.60 -0.76 13.85
N VAL A 4 0.85 -1.76 14.31
CA VAL A 4 0.61 -1.98 15.75
C VAL A 4 1.83 -2.59 16.44
N LEU A 5 2.60 -3.44 15.75
CA LEU A 5 3.85 -3.97 16.30
C LEU A 5 4.92 -2.88 16.45
N THR A 6 4.99 -1.96 15.49
CA THR A 6 5.95 -0.86 15.50
C THR A 6 5.55 0.24 16.49
N HIS A 7 4.28 0.66 16.45
CA HIS A 7 3.82 1.86 17.17
C HIS A 7 2.96 1.56 18.38
N GLY A 8 2.47 0.33 18.58
CA GLY A 8 1.49 -0.03 19.61
C GLY A 8 0.03 0.21 19.18
N ILE A 9 -0.91 -0.19 20.03
CA ILE A 9 -2.35 -0.02 19.82
C ILE A 9 -2.76 1.42 20.18
N TRP A 10 -3.50 2.07 19.29
CA TRP A 10 -4.10 3.39 19.53
C TRP A 10 -5.34 3.31 20.41
N ASP A 11 -5.56 4.34 21.23
CA ASP A 11 -6.78 4.45 22.04
C ASP A 11 -8.03 4.61 21.17
N GLN A 12 -7.94 5.23 20.01
CA GLN A 12 -9.09 5.38 19.12
C GLN A 12 -8.62 5.52 17.69
N ILE A 13 -9.22 4.75 16.78
CA ILE A 13 -9.03 4.92 15.34
C ILE A 13 -10.18 5.76 14.79
N ARG A 14 -9.87 6.75 13.95
CA ARG A 14 -10.88 7.51 13.20
C ARG A 14 -10.79 7.14 11.74
N VAL A 15 -11.94 6.80 11.16
CA VAL A 15 -12.08 6.53 9.72
C VAL A 15 -13.31 7.26 9.16
N ASP A 16 -13.44 7.23 7.84
CA ASP A 16 -14.68 7.65 7.21
C ASP A 16 -15.79 6.58 7.36
N MET A 17 -16.98 6.87 6.82
CA MET A 17 -18.11 5.93 6.81
C MET A 17 -18.02 4.89 5.67
N GLY A 18 -16.84 4.74 5.06
CA GLY A 18 -16.58 3.75 4.02
C GLY A 18 -16.68 2.30 4.52
N LYS A 19 -16.67 1.37 3.57
CA LYS A 19 -16.73 -0.08 3.84
C LYS A 19 -15.34 -0.75 3.86
N GLU A 20 -14.32 0.00 3.48
CA GLU A 20 -12.95 -0.45 3.28
C GLU A 20 -12.25 -0.81 4.61
N PHE A 21 -12.70 -0.22 5.72
CA PHE A 21 -12.03 -0.31 7.02
C PHE A 21 -12.61 -1.36 7.97
N TYR A 22 -13.66 -2.10 7.60
CA TYR A 22 -14.38 -2.98 8.54
C TYR A 22 -13.48 -3.97 9.27
N LEU A 23 -12.54 -4.62 8.57
CA LEU A 23 -11.66 -5.59 9.19
C LEU A 23 -10.71 -4.94 10.21
N MET A 24 -10.22 -3.73 9.91
CA MET A 24 -9.36 -2.97 10.84
C MET A 24 -10.15 -2.55 12.08
N LEU A 25 -11.37 -2.01 11.92
CA LEU A 25 -12.23 -1.61 13.03
C LEU A 25 -12.62 -2.80 13.91
N PHE A 26 -12.89 -3.95 13.29
CA PHE A 26 -13.15 -5.20 13.99
C PHE A 26 -11.96 -5.63 14.86
N VAL A 27 -10.74 -5.61 14.31
CA VAL A 27 -9.53 -5.95 15.09
C VAL A 27 -9.28 -4.95 16.21
N GLN A 28 -9.52 -3.65 15.96
CA GLN A 28 -9.41 -2.61 16.99
C GLN A 28 -10.41 -2.81 18.14
N ASP A 29 -11.62 -3.24 17.83
CA ASP A 29 -12.65 -3.58 18.82
C ASP A 29 -12.30 -4.85 19.62
N LEU A 30 -11.81 -5.89 18.93
CA LEU A 30 -11.33 -7.13 19.54
C LEU A 30 -10.22 -6.87 20.57
N LEU A 31 -9.36 -5.89 20.27
CA LEU A 31 -8.23 -5.53 21.12
C LEU A 31 -8.53 -4.37 22.07
N SER A 32 -9.80 -3.98 22.20
CA SER A 32 -10.22 -2.77 22.94
C SER A 32 -9.73 -2.71 24.40
N GLN A 33 -9.55 -3.87 25.03
CA GLN A 33 -9.09 -3.99 26.43
C GLN A 33 -7.58 -3.77 26.59
N TYR A 34 -6.80 -3.87 25.51
CA TYR A 34 -5.35 -3.68 25.51
C TYR A 34 -4.93 -2.22 25.27
N ARG A 35 -5.89 -1.31 25.08
CA ARG A 35 -5.64 0.12 24.89
C ARG A 35 -5.30 0.80 26.22
N ARG A 36 -4.64 1.95 26.16
CA ARG A 36 -4.30 2.73 27.36
C ARG A 36 -5.55 3.33 27.99
N ASN A 37 -6.43 3.89 27.17
CA ASN A 37 -7.70 4.48 27.60
C ASN A 37 -8.88 3.66 27.10
N THR A 38 -9.39 2.79 27.95
CA THR A 38 -10.53 1.93 27.65
C THR A 38 -11.89 2.63 27.77
N ASN A 39 -11.94 3.84 28.35
CA ASN A 39 -13.18 4.62 28.51
C ASN A 39 -13.68 5.23 27.19
N ARG A 40 -12.82 5.30 26.16
CA ARG A 40 -13.18 5.77 24.82
C ARG A 40 -13.65 4.61 23.96
N LEU A 41 -14.54 4.89 23.01
CA LEU A 41 -14.85 3.93 21.94
C LEU A 41 -13.58 3.55 21.17
N PRO A 42 -13.38 2.27 20.79
CA PRO A 42 -12.18 1.81 20.09
C PRO A 42 -11.97 2.49 18.73
N TYR A 43 -13.07 2.90 18.10
CA TYR A 43 -13.04 3.69 16.87
C TYR A 43 -14.24 4.63 16.75
N ILE A 44 -14.14 5.61 15.85
CA ILE A 44 -15.24 6.49 15.42
C ILE A 44 -15.25 6.56 13.90
N GLN A 45 -16.44 6.48 13.30
CA GLN A 45 -16.65 6.73 11.89
C GLN A 45 -17.24 8.12 11.70
N THR A 46 -16.64 8.90 10.81
CA THR A 46 -17.04 10.29 10.53
C THR A 46 -17.19 10.52 9.04
N THR A 47 -17.74 11.66 8.63
CA THR A 47 -17.71 12.02 7.19
C THR A 47 -16.29 12.42 6.78
N SER A 48 -15.92 12.30 5.50
CA SER A 48 -14.60 12.71 4.99
C SER A 48 -14.27 14.18 5.31
N LYS A 49 -15.30 15.04 5.34
CA LYS A 49 -15.21 16.44 5.78
C LYS A 49 -14.77 16.62 7.24
N GLN A 50 -14.71 15.56 8.03
CA GLN A 50 -14.24 15.58 9.43
C GLN A 50 -12.92 14.83 9.61
N ASN A 51 -12.28 14.37 8.53
CA ASN A 51 -10.99 13.68 8.53
C ASN A 51 -9.90 14.42 7.73
N HIS A 52 -9.89 15.75 7.80
CA HIS A 52 -8.99 16.62 7.01
C HIS A 52 -7.49 16.34 7.15
N ALA A 53 -7.05 15.69 8.23
CA ALA A 53 -5.65 15.31 8.37
C ALA A 53 -5.28 14.17 7.40
N ALA A 54 -6.08 13.11 7.35
CA ALA A 54 -5.88 12.01 6.43
C ALA A 54 -6.09 12.44 4.97
N GLU A 55 -7.14 13.23 4.71
CA GLU A 55 -7.44 13.73 3.36
C GLU A 55 -6.28 14.54 2.74
N ARG A 56 -5.58 15.34 3.56
CA ARG A 56 -4.42 16.11 3.08
C ARG A 56 -3.28 15.21 2.60
N ILE A 57 -3.00 14.12 3.32
CA ILE A 57 -1.96 13.16 2.91
C ILE A 57 -2.35 12.48 1.61
N TRP A 58 -3.64 12.15 1.42
CA TRP A 58 -4.10 11.56 0.16
C TRP A 58 -3.92 12.48 -1.04
N VAL A 59 -4.11 13.79 -0.88
CA VAL A 59 -3.83 14.77 -1.94
C VAL A 59 -2.34 14.78 -2.31
N GLU A 60 -1.45 14.71 -1.33
CA GLU A 60 0.00 14.65 -1.58
C GLU A 60 0.40 13.35 -2.29
N ILE A 61 -0.09 12.19 -1.84
CA ILE A 61 0.18 10.90 -2.48
C ILE A 61 -0.33 10.90 -3.93
N ASN A 62 -1.55 11.40 -4.16
CA ASN A 62 -2.10 11.45 -5.50
C ASN A 62 -1.28 12.34 -6.43
N SER A 63 -0.95 13.55 -5.99
CA SER A 63 -0.22 14.52 -6.81
C SER A 63 1.22 14.11 -7.09
N ARG A 64 1.92 13.54 -6.10
CA ARG A 64 3.35 13.23 -6.19
C ARG A 64 3.65 11.81 -6.69
N VAL A 65 2.73 10.86 -6.50
CA VAL A 65 2.96 9.45 -6.81
C VAL A 65 1.99 8.95 -7.88
N ASN A 66 0.68 8.99 -7.60
CA ASN A 66 -0.28 8.31 -8.46
C ASN A 66 -0.44 8.98 -9.83
N TYR A 67 -0.52 10.31 -9.89
CA TYR A 67 -0.71 11.02 -11.15
C TYR A 67 0.48 10.93 -12.11
N PRO A 68 1.74 11.05 -11.66
CA PRO A 68 2.89 10.79 -12.53
C PRO A 68 2.90 9.38 -13.14
N VAL A 69 2.68 8.35 -12.31
CA VAL A 69 2.65 6.94 -12.78
C VAL A 69 1.46 6.71 -13.71
N LYS A 70 0.27 7.22 -13.37
CA LYS A 70 -0.92 7.14 -14.23
C LYS A 70 -0.69 7.82 -15.58
N LYS A 71 0.00 8.96 -15.60
CA LYS A 71 0.34 9.66 -16.85
C LYS A 71 1.27 8.80 -17.73
N ALA A 72 2.27 8.16 -17.12
CA ALA A 72 3.16 7.25 -17.84
C ALA A 72 2.40 6.04 -18.42
N LEU A 73 1.54 5.40 -17.62
CA LEU A 73 0.69 4.29 -18.05
C LEU A 73 -0.22 4.67 -19.22
N ASN A 74 -0.90 5.82 -19.12
CA ASN A 74 -1.75 6.32 -20.21
C ASN A 74 -0.94 6.53 -21.50
N SER A 75 0.30 7.02 -21.42
CA SER A 75 1.19 7.15 -22.58
C SER A 75 1.47 5.79 -23.20
N MET A 76 1.80 4.79 -22.38
CA MET A 76 2.10 3.44 -22.84
C MET A 76 0.90 2.74 -23.50
N VAL A 77 -0.31 2.97 -22.98
CA VAL A 77 -1.55 2.49 -23.62
C VAL A 77 -1.77 3.19 -24.96
N ASN A 78 -1.64 4.52 -25.00
CA ASN A 78 -1.85 5.31 -26.23
C ASN A 78 -0.83 5.00 -27.32
N GLU A 79 0.38 4.58 -26.93
CA GLU A 79 1.46 4.15 -27.82
C GLU A 79 1.41 2.65 -28.15
N GLU A 80 0.36 1.94 -27.72
CA GLU A 80 0.14 0.50 -27.96
C GLU A 80 1.29 -0.40 -27.43
N ILE A 81 2.02 0.06 -26.42
CA ILE A 81 3.14 -0.68 -25.81
C ILE A 81 2.63 -1.79 -24.89
N ILE A 82 1.50 -1.55 -24.23
CA ILE A 82 0.84 -2.49 -23.32
C ILE A 82 -0.60 -2.72 -23.78
N ASP A 83 -0.99 -3.98 -23.82
CA ASP A 83 -2.36 -4.42 -24.04
C ASP A 83 -3.03 -4.66 -22.68
N MET A 84 -3.96 -3.79 -22.31
CA MET A 84 -4.70 -3.90 -21.04
C MET A 84 -5.94 -4.80 -21.14
N ASP A 85 -6.16 -5.50 -22.26
CA ASP A 85 -7.12 -6.59 -22.36
C ASP A 85 -6.49 -7.95 -21.98
N ASP A 86 -5.18 -8.10 -22.17
CA ASP A 86 -4.40 -9.29 -21.80
C ASP A 86 -4.13 -9.39 -20.28
N ASP A 87 -4.47 -10.54 -19.68
CA ASP A 87 -4.41 -10.74 -18.23
C ASP A 87 -2.98 -10.81 -17.68
N VAL A 88 -2.02 -11.32 -18.47
CA VAL A 88 -0.60 -11.37 -18.09
C VAL A 88 -0.03 -9.96 -18.05
N THR A 89 -0.35 -9.14 -19.04
CA THR A 89 0.06 -7.74 -19.14
C THR A 89 -0.56 -6.92 -18.02
N LYS A 90 -1.85 -7.09 -17.71
CA LYS A 90 -2.48 -6.47 -16.52
C LYS A 90 -1.73 -6.80 -15.24
N PHE A 91 -1.37 -8.08 -15.05
CA PHE A 91 -0.59 -8.52 -13.90
C PHE A 91 0.78 -7.83 -13.85
N CYS A 92 1.55 -7.87 -14.94
CA CYS A 92 2.89 -7.29 -15.00
C CYS A 92 2.87 -5.77 -14.78
N VAL A 93 1.93 -5.08 -15.41
CA VAL A 93 1.69 -3.64 -15.21
C VAL A 93 1.37 -3.36 -13.74
N SER A 94 0.44 -4.10 -13.15
CA SER A 94 0.06 -3.93 -11.74
C SER A 94 1.24 -4.18 -10.80
N TRP A 95 2.02 -5.23 -11.04
CA TRP A 95 3.18 -5.59 -10.23
C TRP A 95 4.21 -4.48 -10.24
N VAL A 96 4.71 -4.09 -11.42
CA VAL A 96 5.75 -3.05 -11.54
C VAL A 96 5.24 -1.70 -10.99
N SER A 97 4.02 -1.30 -11.34
CA SER A 97 3.41 -0.06 -10.85
C SER A 97 3.29 -0.03 -9.33
N SER A 98 2.94 -1.16 -8.72
CA SER A 98 2.79 -1.25 -7.26
C SER A 98 4.12 -1.02 -6.56
N TYR A 99 5.23 -1.57 -7.06
CA TYR A 99 6.56 -1.32 -6.50
C TYR A 99 7.02 0.12 -6.71
N VAL A 100 6.82 0.70 -7.90
CA VAL A 100 7.16 2.09 -8.17
C VAL A 100 6.35 3.05 -7.29
N CYS A 101 5.03 2.84 -7.18
CA CYS A 101 4.17 3.63 -6.30
C CYS A 101 4.49 3.42 -4.82
N PHE A 102 4.87 2.20 -4.41
CA PHE A 102 5.28 1.91 -3.05
C PHE A 102 6.55 2.71 -2.68
N THR A 103 7.58 2.66 -3.53
CA THR A 103 8.80 3.46 -3.36
C THR A 103 8.46 4.96 -3.25
N GLY A 104 7.64 5.49 -4.16
CA GLY A 104 7.22 6.88 -4.11
C GLY A 104 6.44 7.23 -2.84
N THR A 105 5.59 6.32 -2.37
CA THR A 105 4.82 6.49 -1.13
C THR A 105 5.74 6.56 0.09
N CYS A 106 6.75 5.68 0.18
CA CYS A 106 7.76 5.73 1.23
C CYS A 106 8.49 7.08 1.23
N GLN A 107 8.99 7.53 0.08
CA GLN A 107 9.69 8.81 -0.03
C GLN A 107 8.80 10.01 0.37
N VAL A 108 7.52 10.01 -0.01
CA VAL A 108 6.58 11.06 0.39
C VAL A 108 6.32 11.02 1.90
N ILE A 109 6.11 9.84 2.49
CA ILE A 109 5.89 9.69 3.93
C ILE A 109 7.12 10.17 4.71
N ASP A 110 8.32 9.78 4.30
CA ASP A 110 9.56 10.17 4.96
C ASP A 110 9.75 11.69 4.92
N ALA A 111 9.58 12.31 3.75
CA ALA A 111 9.65 13.75 3.61
C ALA A 111 8.55 14.47 4.41
N TRP A 112 7.33 13.93 4.40
CA TRP A 112 6.19 14.49 5.14
C TRP A 112 6.37 14.37 6.65
N ASN A 113 7.01 13.33 7.17
CA ASN A 113 7.15 13.19 8.61
C ASN A 113 8.39 13.91 9.17
N ASN A 114 9.40 14.18 8.33
CA ASN A 114 10.62 14.86 8.72
C ASN A 114 10.58 16.39 8.49
N HIS A 115 9.56 16.93 7.82
CA HIS A 115 9.51 18.38 7.58
C HIS A 115 9.18 19.18 8.87
N PRO A 116 9.83 20.33 9.10
CA PRO A 116 9.49 21.20 10.21
C PRO A 116 8.17 21.95 9.94
N ILE A 117 7.25 21.88 10.91
CA ILE A 117 6.02 22.69 10.92
C ILE A 117 6.26 23.91 11.80
N LEU A 118 6.16 25.10 11.20
CA LEU A 118 6.40 26.37 11.90
C LEU A 118 5.53 26.49 13.16
N GLY A 119 6.18 26.74 14.30
CA GLY A 119 5.53 26.86 15.60
C GLY A 119 5.01 25.56 16.20
N LYS A 120 5.27 24.40 15.59
CA LYS A 120 4.87 23.08 16.13
C LYS A 120 6.04 22.11 16.33
N GLY A 121 6.95 22.02 15.36
CA GLY A 121 8.06 21.05 15.38
C GLY A 121 7.99 20.04 14.24
N ILE A 122 8.76 18.97 14.35
CA ILE A 122 8.87 17.90 13.34
C ILE A 122 7.89 16.77 13.72
N PRO A 123 7.01 16.30 12.82
CA PRO A 123 6.02 15.27 13.12
C PRO A 123 6.58 14.01 13.78
N ASP A 124 7.69 13.46 13.31
CA ASP A 124 8.29 12.25 13.92
C ASP A 124 8.75 12.49 15.37
N ASN A 125 9.40 13.62 15.63
CA ASN A 125 9.80 14.00 16.99
C ASN A 125 8.58 14.16 17.89
N LEU A 126 7.55 14.87 17.40
CA LEU A 126 6.30 15.08 18.13
C LEU A 126 5.60 13.75 18.43
N MET A 127 5.61 12.81 17.48
CA MET A 127 5.03 11.48 17.65
C MET A 127 5.77 10.70 18.75
N GLU A 128 7.10 10.67 18.71
CA GLU A 128 7.91 9.97 19.72
C GLU A 128 7.75 10.57 21.13
N GLU A 129 7.70 11.89 21.24
CA GLU A 129 7.52 12.59 22.52
C GLU A 129 6.12 12.42 23.12
N ASN A 130 5.09 12.22 22.27
CA ASN A 130 3.69 12.24 22.69
C ASN A 130 2.95 10.91 22.49
N LYS A 131 3.61 9.85 22.02
CA LYS A 131 2.94 8.57 21.78
C LYS A 131 2.34 8.01 23.07
N GLN A 132 1.04 7.75 23.03
CA GLN A 132 0.29 7.15 24.13
C GLN A 132 -0.22 5.75 23.82
N THR A 133 0.27 5.16 22.74
CA THR A 133 -0.04 3.81 22.28
C THR A 133 0.52 2.76 23.24
N VAL A 134 -0.09 1.57 23.22
CA VAL A 134 0.32 0.44 24.09
C VAL A 134 0.97 -0.65 23.25
N SER A 135 2.20 -1.03 23.61
CA SER A 135 2.86 -2.17 22.99
C SER A 135 2.16 -3.47 23.38
N VAL A 136 2.00 -4.36 22.41
CA VAL A 136 1.34 -5.65 22.60
C VAL A 136 2.12 -6.78 21.98
N ALA A 137 1.99 -7.97 22.57
CA ALA A 137 2.68 -9.16 22.09
C ALA A 137 2.14 -9.61 20.71
N ALA A 138 3.03 -10.07 19.84
CA ALA A 138 2.66 -10.44 18.48
C ALA A 138 1.63 -11.58 18.40
N ASN A 139 1.57 -12.43 19.42
CA ASN A 139 0.62 -13.55 19.51
C ASN A 139 -0.83 -13.10 19.76
N ILE A 140 -1.06 -11.91 20.32
CA ILE A 140 -2.43 -11.41 20.54
C ILE A 140 -3.01 -10.72 19.30
N LEU A 141 -2.14 -10.26 18.41
CA LEU A 141 -2.58 -9.70 17.14
C LEU A 141 -2.97 -10.84 16.20
N PRO A 142 -4.11 -10.78 15.50
CA PRO A 142 -4.42 -11.75 14.46
C PRO A 142 -3.55 -11.51 13.21
N SER A 143 -3.28 -12.58 12.45
CA SER A 143 -2.87 -12.49 11.04
C SER A 143 -4.05 -12.04 10.18
N THR A 144 -3.80 -11.68 8.92
CA THR A 144 -4.88 -11.31 7.97
C THR A 144 -5.90 -12.43 7.84
N THR A 145 -5.44 -13.66 7.61
CA THR A 145 -6.32 -14.85 7.51
C THR A 145 -7.11 -15.09 8.79
N GLN A 146 -6.48 -14.96 9.96
CA GLN A 146 -7.17 -15.11 11.25
C GLN A 146 -8.23 -14.03 11.44
N ALA A 147 -7.92 -12.77 11.11
CA ALA A 147 -8.86 -11.67 11.23
C ALA A 147 -10.09 -11.88 10.33
N VAL A 148 -9.87 -12.29 9.07
CA VAL A 148 -10.96 -12.61 8.12
C VAL A 148 -11.85 -13.71 8.67
N ASN A 149 -11.26 -14.83 9.10
CA ASN A 149 -12.01 -15.96 9.66
C ASN A 149 -12.82 -15.54 10.89
N LEU A 150 -12.20 -14.81 11.83
CA LEU A 150 -12.88 -14.33 13.04
C LEU A 150 -14.04 -13.37 12.71
N TYR A 151 -13.85 -12.48 11.74
CA TYR A 151 -14.88 -11.55 11.31
C TYR A 151 -16.08 -12.28 10.70
N GLN A 152 -15.82 -13.25 9.81
CA GLN A 152 -16.88 -14.05 9.18
C GLN A 152 -17.59 -14.98 10.17
N GLN A 153 -16.87 -15.61 11.10
CA GLN A 153 -17.45 -16.42 12.17
C GLN A 153 -18.40 -15.62 13.08
N ARG A 154 -18.20 -14.30 13.20
CA ARG A 154 -19.07 -13.39 13.95
C ARG A 154 -20.18 -12.76 13.09
N GLY A 155 -20.44 -13.30 11.90
CA GLY A 155 -21.50 -12.86 11.00
C GLY A 155 -21.13 -11.69 10.08
N GLY A 156 -19.86 -11.25 10.09
CA GLY A 156 -19.36 -10.28 9.13
C GLY A 156 -19.30 -10.86 7.72
N THR A 157 -19.52 -10.03 6.69
CA THR A 157 -19.43 -10.45 5.29
C THR A 157 -18.40 -9.59 4.57
N LEU A 158 -17.51 -10.22 3.81
CA LEU A 158 -16.50 -9.55 3.00
C LEU A 158 -16.78 -9.80 1.52
N THR A 159 -16.61 -8.76 0.71
CA THR A 159 -16.66 -8.89 -0.74
C THR A 159 -15.32 -9.42 -1.24
N HIS A 160 -15.37 -10.49 -2.02
CA HIS A 160 -14.21 -11.02 -2.73
C HIS A 160 -14.20 -10.43 -4.13
N TRP A 161 -13.17 -9.65 -4.44
CA TRP A 161 -12.95 -9.11 -5.78
C TRP A 161 -12.14 -10.09 -6.62
N PRO A 162 -12.42 -10.19 -7.93
CA PRO A 162 -11.56 -10.93 -8.83
C PRO A 162 -10.17 -10.28 -8.89
N GLU A 163 -9.16 -11.08 -9.24
CA GLU A 163 -7.82 -10.58 -9.48
C GLU A 163 -7.82 -9.62 -10.69
N PHE A 164 -7.00 -8.56 -10.62
CA PHE A 164 -6.90 -7.57 -11.70
C PHE A 164 -6.22 -8.15 -12.96
N GLY A 165 -5.29 -9.08 -12.77
CA GLY A 165 -4.60 -9.84 -13.81
C GLY A 165 -4.04 -11.12 -13.18
N ARG A 166 -3.58 -12.05 -14.03
CA ARG A 166 -3.10 -13.36 -13.59
C ARG A 166 -1.61 -13.52 -13.87
N ASP A 167 -0.87 -13.96 -12.86
CA ASP A 167 0.51 -14.43 -13.06
C ASP A 167 0.47 -15.87 -13.57
N PRO A 168 0.92 -16.17 -14.81
CA PRO A 168 0.92 -17.54 -15.31
C PRO A 168 1.94 -18.44 -14.57
N LEU A 169 2.88 -17.84 -13.84
CA LEU A 169 3.85 -18.56 -13.02
C LEU A 169 3.32 -18.89 -11.63
N GLN A 170 2.13 -18.38 -11.28
CA GLN A 170 1.56 -18.51 -9.94
C GLN A 170 1.52 -19.97 -9.48
N GLY A 171 2.16 -20.23 -8.35
CA GLY A 171 2.25 -21.56 -7.76
C GLY A 171 3.49 -22.35 -8.17
N ASN A 172 4.34 -21.79 -9.04
CA ASN A 172 5.69 -22.27 -9.30
C ASN A 172 6.73 -21.30 -8.75
N ALA A 173 7.05 -21.45 -7.46
CA ALA A 173 7.96 -20.56 -6.73
C ALA A 173 9.38 -20.48 -7.36
N GLU A 174 9.85 -21.54 -8.01
CA GLU A 174 11.16 -21.55 -8.68
C GLU A 174 11.16 -20.61 -9.88
N LEU A 175 10.13 -20.68 -10.74
CA LEU A 175 10.00 -19.80 -11.90
C LEU A 175 9.71 -18.35 -11.50
N GLU A 176 8.86 -18.13 -10.49
CA GLU A 176 8.62 -16.79 -9.94
C GLU A 176 9.92 -16.15 -9.43
N THR A 177 10.73 -16.92 -8.72
CA THR A 177 12.03 -16.47 -8.18
C THR A 177 13.02 -16.22 -9.32
N LEU A 178 13.10 -17.12 -10.30
CA LEU A 178 13.99 -16.96 -11.44
C LEU A 178 13.66 -15.70 -12.25
N ARG A 179 12.39 -15.47 -12.58
CA ARG A 179 11.91 -14.22 -13.22
C ARG A 179 12.35 -13.00 -12.41
N SER A 180 12.11 -13.01 -11.11
CA SER A 180 12.40 -11.87 -10.23
C SER A 180 13.90 -11.56 -10.16
N ASN A 181 14.74 -12.60 -10.08
CA ASN A 181 16.19 -12.44 -10.05
C ASN A 181 16.72 -11.86 -11.37
N VAL A 182 16.28 -12.40 -12.51
CA VAL A 182 16.69 -11.89 -13.83
C VAL A 182 16.21 -10.45 -14.03
N PHE A 183 14.97 -10.15 -13.65
CA PHE A 183 14.45 -8.79 -13.69
C PHE A 183 15.32 -7.81 -12.88
N GLN A 184 15.72 -8.17 -11.67
CA GLN A 184 16.57 -7.33 -10.81
C GLN A 184 17.99 -7.14 -11.34
N MET A 185 18.50 -8.03 -12.20
CA MET A 185 19.81 -7.86 -12.85
C MET A 185 19.77 -6.85 -14.00
N ASP A 186 18.64 -6.77 -14.71
CA ASP A 186 18.52 -5.99 -15.94
C ASP A 186 17.95 -4.59 -15.72
N ILE A 187 17.16 -4.39 -14.67
CA ILE A 187 16.35 -3.20 -14.47
C ILE A 187 16.90 -2.37 -13.29
N PRO A 188 16.98 -1.02 -13.43
CA PRO A 188 17.33 -0.15 -12.30
C PRO A 188 16.44 -0.39 -11.09
N ASN A 189 16.93 -0.04 -9.91
CA ASN A 189 16.09 -0.10 -8.72
C ASN A 189 14.86 0.82 -8.85
N PHE A 190 13.81 0.51 -8.09
CA PHE A 190 12.55 1.25 -8.16
C PHE A 190 12.67 2.72 -7.77
N ASP A 191 13.67 3.12 -6.97
CA ASP A 191 13.96 4.52 -6.68
C ASP A 191 14.33 5.32 -7.92
N THR A 192 15.18 4.74 -8.77
CA THR A 192 15.60 5.36 -10.04
C THR A 192 14.41 5.48 -10.99
N ILE A 193 13.63 4.41 -11.11
CA ILE A 193 12.43 4.39 -11.97
C ILE A 193 11.43 5.44 -11.51
N PHE A 194 11.14 5.48 -10.20
CA PHE A 194 10.20 6.45 -9.65
C PHE A 194 10.68 7.89 -9.87
N HIS A 195 11.96 8.16 -9.60
CA HIS A 195 12.56 9.48 -9.82
C HIS A 195 12.44 9.94 -11.27
N GLU A 196 12.70 9.07 -12.25
CA GLU A 196 12.53 9.41 -13.66
C GLU A 196 11.08 9.73 -14.01
N VAL A 197 10.14 8.89 -13.57
CA VAL A 197 8.70 9.06 -13.84
C VAL A 197 8.17 10.40 -13.32
N VAL A 198 8.53 10.78 -12.09
CA VAL A 198 8.07 12.07 -11.53
C VAL A 198 8.68 13.28 -12.23
N ASN A 199 9.85 13.12 -12.86
CA ASN A 199 10.49 14.13 -13.68
C ASN A 199 10.04 14.09 -15.16
N GLY A 200 9.07 13.24 -15.49
CA GLY A 200 8.48 13.15 -16.83
C GLY A 200 9.28 12.29 -17.81
N ASN A 201 10.35 11.63 -17.38
CA ASN A 201 11.03 10.61 -18.16
C ASN A 201 10.40 9.24 -17.88
N ILE A 202 9.74 8.66 -18.88
CA ILE A 202 9.00 7.40 -18.71
C ILE A 202 9.79 6.17 -19.16
N GLU A 203 11.02 6.33 -19.66
CA GLU A 203 11.74 5.28 -20.36
C GLU A 203 12.15 4.12 -19.44
N ALA A 204 12.70 4.39 -18.25
CA ALA A 204 13.03 3.32 -17.31
C ALA A 204 11.79 2.56 -16.84
N TYR A 205 10.67 3.25 -16.66
CA TYR A 205 9.40 2.62 -16.27
C TYR A 205 8.81 1.75 -17.38
N ARG A 206 8.80 2.26 -18.61
CA ARG A 206 8.41 1.51 -19.81
C ARG A 206 9.24 0.23 -19.94
N ASN A 207 10.57 0.36 -19.86
CA ASN A 207 11.49 -0.77 -19.96
C ASN A 207 11.28 -1.78 -18.84
N ALA A 208 11.02 -1.33 -17.61
CA ALA A 208 10.69 -2.22 -16.49
C ALA A 208 9.42 -3.02 -16.75
N VAL A 209 8.32 -2.38 -17.16
CA VAL A 209 7.05 -3.07 -17.44
C VAL A 209 7.21 -4.05 -18.59
N THR A 210 7.79 -3.62 -19.71
CA THR A 210 8.01 -4.47 -20.90
C THR A 210 8.91 -5.65 -20.56
N ARG A 211 10.04 -5.42 -19.87
CA ARG A 211 10.97 -6.50 -19.49
C ARG A 211 10.32 -7.50 -18.55
N PHE A 212 9.58 -7.03 -17.55
CA PHE A 212 8.90 -7.93 -16.61
C PHE A 212 7.85 -8.78 -17.31
N ARG A 213 7.10 -8.19 -18.25
CA ARG A 213 6.13 -8.90 -19.10
C ARG A 213 6.80 -9.94 -19.97
N ASP A 214 7.85 -9.57 -20.70
CA ASP A 214 8.54 -10.46 -21.63
C ASP A 214 9.20 -11.64 -20.88
N LEU A 215 9.77 -11.40 -19.70
CA LEU A 215 10.26 -12.47 -18.83
C LEU A 215 9.12 -13.37 -18.32
N THR A 216 7.97 -12.79 -17.99
CA THR A 216 6.81 -13.56 -17.54
C THR A 216 6.31 -14.50 -18.64
N TYR A 217 6.22 -14.02 -19.89
CA TYR A 217 5.89 -14.89 -21.03
C TYR A 217 6.97 -15.92 -21.32
N TYR A 218 8.25 -15.55 -21.24
CA TYR A 218 9.36 -16.46 -21.52
C TYR A 218 9.38 -17.67 -20.57
N TYR A 219 9.08 -17.45 -19.28
CA TYR A 219 9.01 -18.52 -18.29
C TYR A 219 7.63 -19.17 -18.18
N SER A 220 6.60 -18.61 -18.83
CA SER A 220 5.27 -19.20 -18.83
C SER A 220 5.29 -20.54 -19.54
N PRO A 221 4.72 -21.60 -18.96
CA PRO A 221 4.53 -22.88 -19.63
C PRO A 221 3.52 -22.81 -20.78
#